data_AF-A0A0L9TX02-F1
#
_entry.id   AF-A0A0L9TX02-F1
#
_cell.length_a   1.000
_cell.length_b   1.000
_cell.length_c   1.000
_cell.angle_alpha   90.00
_cell.angle_beta   90.00
_cell.angle_gamma   90.00
#
_symmetry.space_group_name_H-M   'P 1'
#
loop_
_entity.id
_entity.type
_entity.pdbx_description
1 polymer ?
#
loop_
_entity_poly.entity_id
_entity_poly.type
_entity_poly.pdbx_seq_one_letter_code
_entity_poly.pdbx_strand_id
1 'polypeptide(L)'
;MRLFSLVHLLDGMSWVWALMTLLDPKLSLANLIYIGYKGNPAAALHVTRKRSLNRKKQTTERNVFQCYVFGSKQAGKSALLYSLLGRPFSNNYIPTTVEQYAANVIELKGYTLLLITILGSMVDIVVEVKLEQDAFYILIILTIAIQVTRKILILREIPEDRLPELLSNQDFLAACDVAVFVYDSSDEYSWKKSRDLLDKVVKNGELTGYRTPCLVIAAKDDLSPLPRAVLDSFKVSQELGIKAPVHVSMKLGDSSNVYNKIINAAENPHLSIPETEISRRKKQHHQFHRSLIFALVGAAMAVAGLTACRVRAAKKNATTA
;
A
#
# COMPACT_ATOMS: atom_id res chain seq x y z
N MET A 1 0.24 -16.44 -6.02
CA MET A 1 -0.55 -15.90 -7.15
C MET A 1 0.24 -14.82 -7.89
N ARG A 2 0.32 -14.90 -9.23
CA ARG A 2 1.05 -13.99 -10.11
C ARG A 2 0.03 -13.02 -10.71
N LEU A 3 0.13 -11.72 -10.41
CA LEU A 3 -0.70 -10.72 -11.09
C LEU A 3 -0.18 -10.58 -12.52
N PHE A 4 -1.08 -10.74 -13.48
CA PHE A 4 -0.83 -10.52 -14.90
C PHE A 4 -1.19 -9.07 -15.22
N SER A 5 -0.23 -8.29 -15.74
CA SER A 5 -0.49 -6.93 -16.22
C SER A 5 -0.37 -6.93 -17.75
N LEU A 6 -1.40 -6.44 -18.43
CA LEU A 6 -1.42 -6.27 -19.87
C LEU A 6 -0.87 -4.87 -20.17
N VAL A 7 0.30 -4.82 -20.78
CA VAL A 7 0.98 -3.57 -21.12
C VAL A 7 0.75 -3.32 -22.60
N HIS A 8 0.16 -2.17 -22.92
CA HIS A 8 -0.11 -1.66 -24.27
C HIS A 8 -1.37 -2.19 -24.97
N LEU A 9 -2.54 -1.62 -24.65
CA LEU A 9 -3.58 -1.41 -25.66
C LEU A 9 -4.46 -0.20 -25.27
N LEU A 10 -4.50 0.80 -26.17
CA LEU A 10 -5.40 1.96 -26.29
C LEU A 10 -5.82 2.66 -24.97
N ASP A 11 -5.40 3.93 -24.85
CA ASP A 11 -5.51 4.79 -23.65
C ASP A 11 -6.92 4.93 -23.02
N GLY A 12 -7.99 4.46 -23.67
CA GLY A 12 -9.36 4.44 -23.14
C GLY A 12 -9.85 3.11 -22.53
N MET A 13 -9.20 1.96 -22.79
CA MET A 13 -9.71 0.62 -22.39
C MET A 13 -8.76 -0.19 -21.51
N SER A 14 -7.61 0.38 -21.13
CA SER A 14 -6.56 -0.29 -20.36
C SER A 14 -7.04 -0.98 -19.06
N TRP A 15 -7.98 -0.36 -18.32
CA TRP A 15 -8.49 -0.91 -17.06
C TRP A 15 -9.42 -2.11 -17.25
N VAL A 16 -10.17 -2.19 -18.35
CA VAL A 16 -11.06 -3.33 -18.68
C VAL A 16 -10.19 -4.57 -18.93
N TRP A 17 -9.14 -4.42 -19.73
CA TRP A 17 -8.19 -5.50 -20.00
C TRP A 17 -7.43 -5.92 -18.75
N ALA A 18 -7.02 -4.97 -17.89
CA ALA A 18 -6.41 -5.28 -16.61
C ALA A 18 -7.34 -6.10 -15.71
N LEU A 19 -8.62 -5.72 -15.63
CA LEU A 19 -9.62 -6.45 -14.84
C LEU A 19 -9.88 -7.86 -15.41
N MET A 20 -10.12 -7.99 -16.72
CA MET A 20 -10.32 -9.31 -17.35
C MET A 20 -9.12 -10.24 -17.14
N THR A 21 -7.91 -9.70 -17.29
CA THR A 21 -6.67 -10.43 -17.11
C THR A 21 -6.44 -10.86 -15.66
N LEU A 22 -6.88 -10.03 -14.70
CA LEU A 22 -6.81 -10.34 -13.28
C LEU A 22 -7.80 -11.43 -12.87
N LEU A 23 -9.02 -11.38 -13.41
CA LEU A 23 -10.10 -12.32 -13.08
C LEU A 23 -9.93 -13.66 -13.81
N ASP A 24 -9.69 -13.63 -15.11
CA ASP A 24 -9.48 -14.81 -15.94
C ASP A 24 -8.44 -14.53 -17.05
N PRO A 25 -7.15 -14.83 -16.79
CA PRO A 25 -6.09 -14.61 -17.76
C PRO A 25 -6.23 -15.50 -19.01
N LYS A 26 -6.92 -16.65 -18.92
CA LYS A 26 -7.12 -17.53 -20.09
C LYS A 26 -8.15 -16.91 -21.03
N LEU A 27 -9.27 -16.45 -20.48
CA LEU A 27 -10.31 -15.77 -21.25
C LEU A 27 -9.79 -14.45 -21.85
N SER A 28 -8.99 -13.70 -21.09
CA SER A 28 -8.33 -12.49 -21.59
C SER A 28 -7.42 -12.78 -22.80
N LEU A 29 -6.63 -13.85 -22.75
CA LEU A 29 -5.79 -14.28 -23.87
C LEU A 29 -6.62 -14.70 -25.09
N ALA A 30 -7.71 -15.44 -24.87
CA ALA A 30 -8.63 -15.83 -25.95
C ALA A 30 -9.27 -14.60 -26.61
N ASN A 31 -9.72 -13.63 -25.82
CA ASN A 31 -10.26 -12.36 -26.33
C ASN A 31 -9.22 -11.58 -27.14
N LEU A 32 -7.95 -11.59 -26.70
CA LEU A 32 -6.85 -10.93 -27.40
C LEU A 32 -6.58 -11.54 -28.79
N ILE A 33 -6.67 -12.87 -28.90
CA ILE A 33 -6.61 -13.60 -30.18
C ILE A 33 -7.83 -13.25 -31.04
N TYR A 34 -9.03 -13.23 -30.44
CA TYR A 34 -10.29 -12.95 -31.11
C TYR A 34 -10.33 -11.56 -31.76
N ILE A 35 -9.81 -10.53 -31.10
CA ILE A 35 -9.74 -9.17 -31.66
C ILE A 35 -8.60 -8.98 -32.70
N GLY A 36 -7.89 -10.06 -33.05
CA GLY A 36 -6.86 -10.05 -34.08
C GLY A 36 -5.56 -9.38 -33.65
N TYR A 37 -5.17 -9.49 -32.36
CA TYR A 37 -3.86 -9.01 -31.90
C TYR A 37 -2.73 -9.64 -32.72
N LYS A 38 -1.96 -8.79 -33.41
CA LYS A 38 -0.95 -9.23 -34.39
C LYS A 38 0.34 -9.78 -33.78
N GLY A 39 0.57 -9.56 -32.49
CA GLY A 39 1.76 -10.05 -31.77
C GLY A 39 1.55 -11.43 -31.15
N ASN A 40 2.59 -11.97 -30.50
CA ASN A 40 2.43 -13.18 -29.68
C ASN A 40 1.54 -12.84 -28.47
N PRO A 41 0.36 -13.48 -28.31
CA PRO A 41 -0.55 -13.19 -27.19
C PRO A 41 0.09 -13.42 -25.82
N ALA A 42 1.01 -14.40 -25.71
CA ALA A 42 1.73 -14.67 -24.47
C ALA A 42 2.70 -13.54 -24.08
N ALA A 43 3.21 -12.79 -25.06
CA ALA A 43 4.07 -11.63 -24.81
C ALA A 43 3.27 -10.39 -24.36
N ALA A 44 1.96 -10.34 -24.62
CA ALA A 44 1.08 -9.28 -24.14
C ALA A 44 0.82 -9.38 -22.62
N LEU A 45 1.00 -10.57 -22.03
CA LEU A 45 0.82 -10.82 -20.60
C LEU A 45 2.17 -10.81 -19.87
N HIS A 46 2.38 -9.83 -18.99
CA HIS A 46 3.55 -9.83 -18.13
C HIS A 46 3.23 -10.45 -16.76
N VAL A 47 3.99 -11.49 -16.40
CA VAL A 47 3.91 -12.16 -15.11
C VAL A 47 4.72 -11.38 -14.08
N THR A 48 4.04 -10.71 -13.15
CA THR A 48 4.75 -9.96 -12.10
C THR A 48 5.47 -10.88 -11.09
N ARG A 49 6.57 -10.39 -10.51
CA ARG A 49 7.34 -11.10 -9.46
C ARG A 49 6.48 -11.45 -8.24
N LYS A 50 6.91 -12.49 -7.50
CA LYS A 50 6.32 -12.88 -6.21
C LYS A 50 6.37 -11.71 -5.22
N ARG A 51 5.23 -11.41 -4.58
CA ARG A 51 5.04 -10.30 -3.64
C ARG A 51 6.00 -10.33 -2.44
N SER A 52 6.41 -11.53 -1.98
CA SER A 52 7.37 -11.70 -0.89
C SER A 52 8.75 -11.12 -1.20
N LEU A 53 9.18 -11.14 -2.46
CA LEU A 53 10.46 -10.55 -2.89
C LEU A 53 10.38 -9.03 -2.98
N ASN A 54 9.30 -8.48 -3.53
CA ASN A 54 9.10 -7.02 -3.60
C ASN A 54 9.06 -6.41 -2.19
N ARG A 55 8.44 -7.10 -1.22
CA ARG A 55 8.44 -6.67 0.19
C ARG A 55 9.83 -6.59 0.81
N LYS A 56 10.73 -7.54 0.49
CA LYS A 56 12.12 -7.50 0.99
C LYS A 56 12.92 -6.34 0.41
N LYS A 57 12.63 -5.97 -0.84
CA LYS A 57 13.31 -4.87 -1.55
C LYS A 57 12.63 -3.51 -1.37
N GLN A 58 11.47 -3.46 -0.71
CA GLN A 58 10.64 -2.26 -0.50
C GLN A 58 10.37 -1.45 -1.78
N THR A 59 10.36 -2.11 -2.94
CA THR A 59 10.14 -1.49 -4.24
C THR A 59 9.15 -2.32 -5.06
N THR A 60 8.26 -1.65 -5.79
CA THR A 60 7.32 -2.29 -6.69
C THR A 60 7.27 -1.54 -8.02
N GLU A 61 7.46 -2.28 -9.11
CA GLU A 61 7.30 -1.77 -10.48
C GLU A 61 5.87 -1.95 -10.99
N ARG A 62 4.95 -2.43 -10.13
CA ARG A 62 3.57 -2.72 -10.53
C ARG A 62 2.79 -1.43 -10.76
N ASN A 63 1.95 -1.48 -11.79
CA ASN A 63 1.00 -0.41 -12.12
C ASN A 63 -0.46 -0.83 -11.91
N VAL A 64 -0.73 -2.08 -11.52
CA VAL A 64 -2.07 -2.59 -11.24
C VAL A 64 -2.09 -3.08 -9.79
N PHE A 65 -3.04 -2.59 -9.01
CA PHE A 65 -3.21 -2.93 -7.60
C PHE A 65 -4.63 -3.41 -7.32
N GLN A 66 -4.74 -4.59 -6.70
CA GLN A 66 -6.02 -5.12 -6.27
C GLN A 66 -6.27 -4.82 -4.79
N CYS A 67 -7.39 -4.17 -4.50
CA CYS A 67 -7.81 -3.78 -3.17
C CYS A 67 -9.09 -4.54 -2.78
N TYR A 68 -9.07 -5.25 -1.64
CA TYR A 68 -10.27 -5.87 -1.11
C TYR A 68 -10.95 -4.92 -0.11
N VAL A 69 -12.25 -4.72 -0.27
CA VAL A 69 -13.05 -3.80 0.56
C VAL A 69 -13.95 -4.63 1.47
N PHE A 70 -13.65 -4.60 2.77
CA PHE A 70 -14.37 -5.27 3.85
C PHE A 70 -15.17 -4.26 4.68
N GLY A 71 -16.17 -4.74 5.40
CA GLY A 71 -17.02 -3.90 6.27
C GLY A 71 -18.42 -4.49 6.44
N SER A 72 -19.15 -4.01 7.44
CA SER A 72 -20.54 -4.44 7.68
C SER A 72 -21.47 -4.10 6.52
N LYS A 73 -22.64 -4.73 6.48
CA LYS A 73 -23.78 -4.25 5.67
C LYS A 73 -24.01 -2.77 5.95
N GLN A 74 -24.34 -2.00 4.90
CA GLN A 74 -24.58 -0.55 4.94
C GLN A 74 -23.40 0.36 5.38
N ALA A 75 -22.18 -0.17 5.57
CA ALA A 75 -21.01 0.64 5.94
C ALA A 75 -20.56 1.67 4.89
N GLY A 76 -21.08 1.63 3.65
CA GLY A 76 -20.68 2.51 2.55
C GLY A 76 -19.66 1.91 1.57
N LYS A 77 -19.44 0.60 1.60
CA LYS A 77 -18.53 -0.12 0.68
C LYS A 77 -18.87 0.13 -0.80
N SER A 78 -20.12 -0.08 -1.20
CA SER A 78 -20.53 0.08 -2.60
C SER A 78 -20.48 1.54 -3.05
N ALA A 79 -20.73 2.49 -2.14
CA ALA A 79 -20.58 3.92 -2.43
C ALA A 79 -19.11 4.27 -2.75
N LEU A 80 -18.14 3.65 -2.07
CA LEU A 80 -16.72 3.77 -2.38
C LEU A 80 -16.40 3.22 -3.78
N LEU A 81 -16.97 2.06 -4.16
CA LEU A 81 -16.79 1.49 -5.50
C LEU A 81 -17.40 2.39 -6.59
N TYR A 82 -18.61 2.89 -6.38
CA TYR A 82 -19.31 3.73 -7.36
C TYR A 82 -18.64 5.11 -7.51
N SER A 83 -18.14 5.68 -6.42
CA SER A 83 -17.35 6.92 -6.47
C SER A 83 -16.08 6.74 -7.30
N LEU A 84 -15.39 5.59 -7.21
CA LEU A 84 -14.21 5.31 -8.04
C LEU A 84 -14.54 5.36 -9.54
N LEU A 85 -15.75 4.93 -9.91
CA LEU A 85 -16.25 4.96 -11.29
C LEU A 85 -16.81 6.33 -11.72
N GLY A 86 -16.73 7.36 -10.87
CA GLY A 86 -17.32 8.67 -11.13
C GLY A 86 -18.84 8.68 -11.15
N ARG A 87 -19.50 7.66 -10.58
CA ARG A 87 -20.96 7.61 -10.50
C ARG A 87 -21.46 8.53 -9.38
N PRO A 88 -22.61 9.22 -9.58
CA PRO A 88 -23.18 10.05 -8.54
C PRO A 88 -23.59 9.20 -7.33
N PHE A 89 -23.51 9.80 -6.14
CA PHE A 89 -23.95 9.17 -4.91
C PHE A 89 -25.46 8.89 -4.95
N SER A 90 -25.88 7.76 -4.38
CA SER A 90 -27.29 7.36 -4.26
C SER A 90 -27.60 6.95 -2.83
N ASN A 91 -28.74 7.40 -2.32
CA ASN A 91 -29.24 7.01 -0.99
C ASN A 91 -29.86 5.60 -0.99
N ASN A 92 -30.11 5.01 -2.15
CA ASN A 92 -30.79 3.72 -2.25
C ASN A 92 -29.83 2.59 -1.87
N TYR A 93 -30.15 1.87 -0.80
CA TYR A 93 -29.39 0.70 -0.39
C TYR A 93 -29.79 -0.51 -1.22
N ILE A 94 -28.83 -1.06 -1.97
CA ILE A 94 -28.96 -2.35 -2.66
C ILE A 94 -28.06 -3.35 -1.92
N PRO A 95 -28.61 -4.42 -1.33
CA PRO A 95 -27.81 -5.43 -0.66
C PRO A 95 -26.80 -6.09 -1.60
N THR A 96 -25.53 -6.11 -1.20
CA THR A 96 -24.47 -6.81 -1.93
C THR A 96 -24.58 -8.32 -1.69
N THR A 97 -25.26 -9.05 -2.58
CA THR A 97 -25.40 -10.51 -2.51
C THR A 97 -24.27 -11.28 -3.21
N VAL A 98 -23.59 -10.61 -4.13
CA VAL A 98 -22.47 -11.11 -4.95
C VAL A 98 -21.29 -10.16 -4.88
N GLU A 99 -20.09 -10.65 -5.14
CA GLU A 99 -18.91 -9.79 -5.21
C GLU A 99 -19.04 -8.76 -6.33
N GLN A 100 -18.63 -7.53 -6.03
CA GLN A 100 -18.64 -6.43 -7.00
C GLN A 100 -17.22 -5.93 -7.23
N TYR A 101 -16.96 -5.49 -8.46
CA TYR A 101 -15.67 -4.99 -8.87
C TYR A 101 -15.81 -3.58 -9.46
N ALA A 102 -14.89 -2.70 -9.09
CA ALA A 102 -14.71 -1.40 -9.72
C ALA A 102 -13.24 -1.24 -10.08
N ALA A 103 -12.95 -0.85 -11.32
CA ALA A 103 -11.59 -0.65 -11.79
C ALA A 103 -11.50 0.72 -12.45
N ASN A 104 -10.50 1.51 -12.06
CA ASN A 104 -10.25 2.79 -12.70
C ASN A 104 -8.75 3.15 -12.64
N VAL A 105 -8.33 4.06 -13.50
CA VAL A 105 -7.01 4.67 -13.48
C VAL A 105 -7.01 5.83 -12.49
N ILE A 106 -6.04 5.84 -11.58
CA ILE A 106 -5.79 6.91 -10.63
C ILE A 106 -4.49 7.62 -11.01
N GLU A 107 -4.56 8.95 -11.08
CA GLU A 107 -3.39 9.79 -11.31
C GLU A 107 -2.81 10.27 -9.96
N LEU A 108 -1.62 9.78 -9.63
CA LEU A 108 -0.86 10.22 -8.48
C LEU A 108 0.06 11.36 -8.89
N LYS A 109 -0.11 12.52 -8.27
CA LYS A 109 0.80 13.66 -8.42
C LYS A 109 1.86 13.60 -7.32
N GLY A 110 3.11 13.38 -7.72
CA GLY A 110 4.28 13.50 -6.86
C GLY A 110 4.99 14.84 -7.12
N TYR A 111 5.60 15.39 -6.08
CA TYR A 111 6.44 16.58 -6.16
C TYR A 111 7.87 16.16 -5.81
N THR A 112 8.81 16.41 -6.71
CA THR A 112 10.24 16.23 -6.41
C THR A 112 10.91 17.59 -6.47
N LEU A 113 11.57 17.97 -5.37
CA LEU A 113 12.39 19.17 -5.31
C LEU A 113 13.68 18.87 -6.07
N LEU A 114 13.85 19.45 -7.25
CA LEU A 114 15.12 19.39 -7.98
C LEU A 114 15.95 20.59 -7.54
N LEU A 115 16.99 20.31 -6.76
CA LEU A 115 18.00 21.29 -6.40
C LEU A 115 19.03 21.31 -7.55
N ILE A 116 18.70 21.89 -8.71
CA ILE A 116 19.67 21.92 -9.83
C ILE A 116 19.72 23.26 -10.55
N THR A 117 20.96 23.78 -10.60
CA THR A 117 21.48 24.83 -11.47
C THR A 117 21.08 24.62 -12.93
N ILE A 118 20.56 25.67 -13.54
CA ILE A 118 19.97 25.71 -14.88
C ILE A 118 20.93 25.15 -15.95
N LEU A 119 20.50 24.12 -16.69
CA LEU A 119 20.87 23.90 -18.09
C LEU A 119 19.87 22.90 -18.73
N GLY A 120 18.97 23.45 -19.55
CA GLY A 120 18.37 22.73 -20.68
C GLY A 120 17.11 21.90 -20.41
N SER A 121 15.97 22.49 -20.79
CA SER A 121 14.74 21.83 -21.27
C SER A 121 13.95 20.91 -20.30
N MET A 122 12.95 21.46 -19.61
CA MET A 122 11.56 20.93 -19.55
C MET A 122 10.61 21.99 -18.96
N VAL A 123 9.29 21.80 -19.12
CA VAL A 123 8.25 22.79 -18.75
C VAL A 123 8.24 23.01 -17.24
N ASP A 124 8.77 24.15 -16.79
CA ASP A 124 8.93 24.52 -15.39
C ASP A 124 7.77 25.43 -14.91
N ILE A 125 7.12 25.08 -13.79
CA ILE A 125 6.31 26.06 -13.03
C ILE A 125 7.27 26.74 -12.05
N VAL A 126 7.60 28.00 -12.33
CA VAL A 126 8.40 28.86 -11.47
C VAL A 126 7.48 29.49 -10.43
N VAL A 127 7.64 29.16 -9.15
CA VAL A 127 6.95 29.85 -8.05
C VAL A 127 7.86 30.97 -7.55
N GLU A 128 7.50 32.22 -7.85
CA GLU A 128 8.20 33.40 -7.34
C GLU A 128 7.74 33.67 -5.90
N VAL A 129 8.61 33.45 -4.91
CA VAL A 129 8.36 33.86 -3.52
C VAL A 129 9.02 35.22 -3.31
N LYS A 130 8.22 36.29 -3.22
CA LYS A 130 8.67 37.63 -2.81
C LYS A 130 8.60 37.72 -1.28
N LEU A 131 9.73 37.84 -0.60
CA LEU A 131 9.77 38.23 0.81
C LEU A 131 10.34 39.65 0.91
N GLU A 132 9.68 40.47 1.71
CA GLU A 132 9.85 41.92 1.74
C GLU A 132 10.93 42.37 2.74
N GLN A 133 11.76 43.30 2.24
CA GLN A 133 12.74 44.21 2.85
C GLN A 133 14.15 43.73 3.27
N ASP A 134 15.10 44.48 2.70
CA ASP A 134 16.51 44.73 3.05
C ASP A 134 17.61 43.69 2.73
N ALA A 135 18.14 43.88 1.50
CA ALA A 135 19.56 43.84 1.11
C ALA A 135 20.41 42.64 1.57
N PHE A 136 20.26 41.49 0.90
CA PHE A 136 21.33 40.63 0.36
C PHE A 136 20.65 39.48 -0.42
N TYR A 137 20.55 39.59 -1.75
CA TYR A 137 19.80 38.64 -2.59
C TYR A 137 20.63 37.39 -2.91
N ILE A 138 20.29 36.25 -2.31
CA ILE A 138 20.55 34.94 -2.92
C ILE A 138 19.24 34.55 -3.60
N LEU A 139 19.17 34.67 -4.92
CA LEU A 139 18.05 34.14 -5.73
C LEU A 139 18.14 32.61 -5.73
N ILE A 140 17.43 31.95 -4.82
CA ILE A 140 17.27 30.49 -4.86
C ILE A 140 16.04 30.19 -5.71
N ILE A 141 16.25 29.85 -6.99
CA ILE A 141 15.19 29.27 -7.83
C ILE A 141 15.05 27.81 -7.43
N LEU A 142 13.90 27.45 -6.83
CA LEU A 142 13.56 26.06 -6.56
C LEU A 142 12.66 25.55 -7.70
N THR A 143 13.21 24.69 -8.56
CA THR A 143 12.42 24.02 -9.59
C THR A 143 11.71 22.81 -8.97
N ILE A 144 10.37 22.81 -9.04
CA ILE A 144 9.55 21.67 -8.60
C ILE A 144 9.18 20.87 -9.84
N ALA A 145 9.74 19.67 -9.98
CA ALA A 145 9.27 18.72 -11.00
C ALA A 145 8.00 18.03 -10.49
N ILE A 146 6.91 18.18 -11.26
CA ILE A 146 5.67 17.44 -11.03
C ILE A 146 5.77 16.13 -11.79
N GLN A 147 5.84 15.02 -11.06
CA GLN A 147 5.76 13.69 -11.65
C GLN A 147 4.32 13.18 -11.54
N VAL A 148 3.64 13.02 -12.68
CA VAL A 148 2.34 12.37 -12.73
C VAL A 148 2.56 10.89 -13.03
N THR A 149 2.15 10.02 -12.11
CA THR A 149 2.16 8.57 -12.33
C THR A 149 0.74 8.04 -12.38
N ARG A 150 0.47 7.15 -13.35
CA ARG A 150 -0.84 6.53 -13.54
C ARG A 150 -0.83 5.10 -13.04
N LYS A 151 -1.78 4.76 -12.18
CA LYS A 151 -1.92 3.43 -11.57
C LYS A 151 -3.35 2.95 -11.74
N ILE A 152 -3.54 1.66 -12.02
CA ILE A 152 -4.84 1.02 -12.10
C ILE A 152 -5.19 0.47 -10.72
N LEU A 153 -6.28 0.97 -10.14
CA LEU A 153 -6.83 0.46 -8.88
C LEU A 153 -8.05 -0.39 -9.18
N ILE A 154 -8.05 -1.63 -8.67
CA ILE A 154 -9.17 -2.56 -8.79
C ILE A 154 -9.72 -2.81 -7.39
N LEU A 155 -10.87 -2.24 -7.07
CA LEU A 155 -11.62 -2.51 -5.84
C LEU A 155 -12.47 -3.76 -6.03
N ARG A 156 -12.40 -4.68 -5.08
CA ARG A 156 -13.27 -5.85 -4.95
C ARG A 156 -14.04 -5.73 -3.63
N GLU A 157 -15.35 -5.52 -3.71
CA GLU A 157 -16.20 -5.54 -2.53
C GLU A 157 -16.43 -6.97 -2.07
N ILE A 158 -16.11 -7.24 -0.80
CA ILE A 158 -16.33 -8.53 -0.16
C ILE A 158 -17.63 -8.46 0.66
N PRO A 159 -18.64 -9.28 0.33
CA PRO A 159 -19.86 -9.38 1.13
C PRO A 159 -19.54 -9.90 2.52
N GLU A 160 -20.21 -9.34 3.53
CA GLU A 160 -20.01 -9.71 4.94
C GLU A 160 -20.24 -11.21 5.18
N ASP A 161 -21.30 -11.76 4.58
CA ASP A 161 -21.74 -13.14 4.79
C ASP A 161 -20.83 -14.16 4.10
N ARG A 162 -20.10 -13.76 3.04
CA ARG A 162 -19.23 -14.65 2.24
C ARG A 162 -17.80 -14.74 2.77
N LEU A 163 -17.43 -13.93 3.77
CA LEU A 163 -16.05 -13.92 4.24
C LEU A 163 -15.55 -15.29 4.76
N PRO A 164 -16.32 -16.07 5.55
CA PRO A 164 -15.85 -17.37 6.03
C PRO A 164 -15.53 -18.35 4.90
N GLU A 165 -16.40 -18.40 3.89
CA GLU A 165 -16.21 -19.22 2.69
C GLU A 165 -14.96 -18.79 1.91
N LEU A 166 -14.75 -17.48 1.75
CA LEU A 166 -13.59 -16.95 1.04
C LEU A 166 -12.27 -17.17 1.78
N LEU A 167 -12.27 -17.05 3.12
CA LEU A 167 -11.07 -17.30 3.93
C LEU A 167 -10.72 -18.79 4.03
N SER A 168 -11.64 -19.70 3.72
CA SER A 168 -11.34 -21.14 3.61
C SER A 168 -10.31 -21.41 2.51
N ASN A 169 -10.27 -20.56 1.48
CA ASN A 169 -9.25 -20.60 0.45
C ASN A 169 -7.97 -19.91 0.92
N GLN A 170 -6.91 -20.70 1.15
CA GLN A 170 -5.61 -20.20 1.63
C GLN A 170 -4.95 -19.18 0.68
N ASP A 171 -5.27 -19.22 -0.61
CA ASP A 171 -4.74 -18.29 -1.62
C ASP A 171 -5.60 -17.03 -1.81
N PHE A 172 -6.72 -16.88 -1.10
CA PHE A 172 -7.62 -15.73 -1.25
C PHE A 172 -6.91 -14.38 -1.08
N LEU A 173 -6.04 -14.27 -0.05
CA LEU A 173 -5.25 -13.06 0.24
C LEU A 173 -4.02 -12.92 -0.67
N ALA A 174 -3.68 -13.92 -1.48
CA ALA A 174 -2.51 -13.90 -2.34
C ALA A 174 -2.62 -12.85 -3.46
N ALA A 175 -3.84 -12.59 -3.94
CA ALA A 175 -4.12 -11.58 -4.96
C ALA A 175 -4.33 -10.16 -4.38
N CYS A 176 -4.62 -10.06 -3.09
CA CYS A 176 -4.97 -8.80 -2.43
C CYS A 176 -3.74 -7.94 -2.12
N ASP A 177 -3.49 -6.87 -2.88
CA ASP A 177 -2.36 -5.95 -2.66
C ASP A 177 -2.55 -5.05 -1.43
N VAL A 178 -3.79 -4.67 -1.12
CA VAL A 178 -4.18 -3.90 0.07
C VAL A 178 -5.60 -4.27 0.52
N ALA A 179 -5.82 -4.38 1.82
CA ALA A 179 -7.13 -4.62 2.43
C ALA A 179 -7.65 -3.34 3.07
N VAL A 180 -8.88 -2.97 2.74
CA VAL A 180 -9.54 -1.77 3.26
C VAL A 180 -10.73 -2.20 4.12
N PHE A 181 -10.82 -1.67 5.33
CA PHE A 181 -11.90 -1.94 6.28
C PHE A 181 -12.74 -0.68 6.45
N VAL A 182 -13.94 -0.71 5.90
CA VAL A 182 -14.89 0.41 5.89
C VAL A 182 -15.90 0.20 7.00
N TYR A 183 -16.06 1.21 7.85
CA TYR A 183 -17.12 1.27 8.83
C TYR A 183 -17.85 2.60 8.75
N ASP A 184 -19.12 2.62 9.14
CA ASP A 184 -19.90 3.85 9.28
C ASP A 184 -19.53 4.54 10.60
N SER A 185 -19.07 5.79 10.52
CA SER A 185 -18.64 6.55 11.70
C SER A 185 -19.77 6.83 12.69
N SER A 186 -21.02 6.80 12.23
CA SER A 186 -22.22 7.00 13.03
C SER A 186 -22.79 5.70 13.63
N ASP A 187 -22.19 4.53 13.36
CA ASP A 187 -22.67 3.22 13.82
C ASP A 187 -21.58 2.40 14.54
N GLU A 188 -21.77 2.17 15.85
CA GLU A 188 -20.88 1.36 16.68
C GLU A 188 -20.83 -0.11 16.25
N TYR A 189 -21.95 -0.66 15.76
CA TYR A 189 -22.00 -2.03 15.26
C TYR A 189 -21.11 -2.18 14.02
N SER A 190 -21.17 -1.23 13.09
CA SER A 190 -20.32 -1.22 11.90
C SER A 190 -18.83 -1.24 12.25
N TRP A 191 -18.41 -0.48 13.26
CA TRP A 191 -17.02 -0.50 13.74
C TRP A 191 -16.65 -1.86 14.35
N LYS A 192 -17.45 -2.37 15.29
CA LYS A 192 -17.20 -3.68 15.93
C LYS A 192 -17.06 -4.80 14.90
N LYS A 193 -17.93 -4.81 13.90
CA LYS A 193 -17.86 -5.78 12.81
C LYS A 193 -16.59 -5.62 11.99
N SER A 194 -16.24 -4.40 11.59
CA SER A 194 -15.04 -4.14 10.79
C SER A 194 -13.76 -4.55 11.51
N ARG A 195 -13.70 -4.35 12.83
CA ARG A 195 -12.62 -4.86 13.68
C ARG A 195 -12.53 -6.39 13.66
N ASP A 196 -13.64 -7.11 13.80
CA ASP A 196 -13.66 -8.58 13.71
C ASP A 196 -13.16 -9.08 12.34
N LEU A 197 -13.57 -8.40 11.25
CA LEU A 197 -13.08 -8.72 9.90
C LEU A 197 -11.56 -8.45 9.77
N LEU A 198 -11.06 -7.36 10.35
CA LEU A 198 -9.64 -7.03 10.39
C LEU A 198 -8.84 -8.12 11.11
N ASP A 199 -9.28 -8.53 12.30
CA ASP A 199 -8.64 -9.59 13.06
C ASP A 199 -8.59 -10.92 12.29
N LYS A 200 -9.67 -11.28 11.58
CA LYS A 200 -9.73 -12.49 10.74
C LYS A 200 -8.75 -12.43 9.57
N VAL A 201 -8.68 -11.29 8.87
CA VAL A 201 -7.74 -11.11 7.75
C VAL A 201 -6.29 -11.12 8.21
N VAL A 202 -6.00 -10.47 9.34
CA VAL A 202 -4.65 -10.45 9.93
C VAL A 202 -4.23 -11.87 10.32
N LYS A 203 -5.05 -12.60 11.09
CA LYS A 203 -4.77 -13.99 11.49
C LYS A 203 -4.56 -14.90 10.28
N ASN A 204 -5.44 -14.83 9.27
CA ASN A 204 -5.29 -15.64 8.07
C ASN A 204 -4.03 -15.28 7.28
N GLY A 205 -3.68 -13.99 7.20
CA GLY A 205 -2.44 -13.52 6.57
C GLY A 205 -1.17 -14.01 7.28
N GLU A 206 -1.22 -14.27 8.58
CA GLU A 206 -0.12 -14.90 9.32
C GLU A 206 0.00 -16.40 9.03
N LEU A 207 -1.14 -17.12 9.04
CA LEU A 207 -1.18 -18.56 8.79
C LEU A 207 -0.71 -18.91 7.37
N THR A 208 -1.18 -18.16 6.38
CA THR A 208 -0.87 -18.38 4.95
C THR A 208 0.44 -17.73 4.52
N GLY A 209 1.00 -16.83 5.33
CA GLY A 209 2.17 -16.01 4.99
C GLY A 209 1.86 -14.81 4.08
N TYR A 210 0.61 -14.64 3.62
CA TYR A 210 0.16 -13.49 2.83
C TYR A 210 -0.26 -12.31 3.72
N ARG A 211 0.69 -11.74 4.47
CA ARG A 211 0.43 -10.58 5.36
C ARG A 211 0.02 -9.33 4.58
N THR A 212 -1.25 -9.01 4.43
CA THR A 212 -1.70 -7.90 3.57
C THR A 212 -1.67 -6.55 4.31
N PRO A 213 -1.23 -5.45 3.66
CA PRO A 213 -1.37 -4.10 4.21
C PRO A 213 -2.84 -3.75 4.45
N CYS A 214 -3.14 -3.13 5.56
CA CYS A 214 -4.49 -2.77 5.97
C CYS A 214 -4.66 -1.25 6.09
N LEU A 215 -5.82 -0.75 5.67
CA LEU A 215 -6.25 0.63 5.86
C LEU A 215 -7.66 0.64 6.43
N VAL A 216 -7.94 1.51 7.39
CA VAL A 216 -9.27 1.70 7.96
C VAL A 216 -9.89 2.97 7.38
N ILE A 217 -11.17 2.90 6.99
CA ILE A 217 -11.94 4.03 6.46
C ILE A 217 -13.17 4.24 7.33
N ALA A 218 -13.29 5.44 7.89
CA ALA A 218 -14.48 5.94 8.56
C ALA A 218 -15.37 6.62 7.50
N ALA A 219 -16.39 5.91 7.04
CA ALA A 219 -17.31 6.38 6.01
C ALA A 219 -18.50 7.12 6.62
N LYS A 220 -19.24 7.82 5.74
CA LYS A 220 -20.42 8.62 6.07
C LYS A 220 -20.13 9.73 7.09
N ASP A 221 -18.97 10.38 6.92
CA ASP A 221 -18.56 11.49 7.78
C ASP A 221 -19.46 12.73 7.67
N ASP A 222 -20.42 12.73 6.75
CA ASP A 222 -21.53 13.70 6.68
C ASP A 222 -22.61 13.49 7.75
N LEU A 223 -22.62 12.33 8.40
CA LEU A 223 -23.46 12.04 9.55
C LEU A 223 -22.70 12.36 10.84
N SER A 224 -23.43 12.60 11.94
CA SER A 224 -22.82 12.83 13.25
C SER A 224 -22.05 11.59 13.71
N PRO A 225 -20.71 11.65 13.81
CA PRO A 225 -19.91 10.48 14.17
C PRO A 225 -20.07 10.15 15.65
N LEU A 226 -20.04 8.86 15.99
CA LEU A 226 -20.01 8.39 17.38
C LEU A 226 -18.58 8.51 17.92
N PRO A 227 -18.31 9.34 18.95
CA PRO A 227 -16.95 9.58 19.44
C PRO A 227 -16.23 8.31 19.91
N ARG A 228 -16.98 7.33 20.43
CA ARG A 228 -16.43 6.03 20.85
C ARG A 228 -15.87 5.22 19.68
N ALA A 229 -16.61 5.10 18.58
CA ALA A 229 -16.17 4.36 17.40
C ALA A 229 -14.93 5.00 16.75
N VAL A 230 -14.89 6.35 16.68
CA VAL A 230 -13.73 7.10 16.16
C VAL A 230 -12.52 6.95 17.08
N LEU A 231 -12.70 7.07 18.40
CA LEU A 231 -11.60 6.92 19.35
C LEU A 231 -11.04 5.49 19.36
N ASP A 232 -11.91 4.49 19.38
CA ASP A 232 -11.49 3.08 19.41
C ASP A 232 -10.81 2.65 18.12
N SER A 233 -11.29 3.13 16.97
CA SER A 233 -10.61 2.87 15.68
C SER A 233 -9.24 3.51 15.58
N PHE A 234 -9.06 4.71 16.14
CA PHE A 234 -7.75 5.33 16.25
C PHE A 234 -6.80 4.52 17.15
N LYS A 235 -7.26 4.11 18.34
CA LYS A 235 -6.49 3.28 19.28
C LYS A 235 -6.05 1.96 18.67
N VAL A 236 -6.98 1.21 18.08
CA VAL A 236 -6.68 -0.08 17.42
C VAL A 236 -5.70 0.11 16.27
N SER A 237 -5.83 1.20 15.49
CA SER A 237 -4.89 1.49 14.40
C SER A 237 -3.48 1.74 14.92
N GLN A 238 -3.35 2.47 16.04
CA GLN A 238 -2.07 2.74 16.70
C GLN A 238 -1.46 1.46 17.27
N GLU A 239 -2.25 0.61 17.92
CA GLU A 239 -1.81 -0.68 18.48
C GLU A 239 -1.28 -1.63 17.40
N LEU A 240 -1.96 -1.67 16.24
CA LEU A 240 -1.56 -2.49 15.10
C LEU A 240 -0.46 -1.85 14.24
N GLY A 241 0.00 -0.63 14.56
CA GLY A 241 1.02 0.07 13.78
C GLY A 241 0.58 0.41 12.35
N ILE A 242 -0.72 0.57 12.11
CA ILE A 242 -1.27 1.00 10.81
C ILE A 242 -1.64 2.49 10.84
N LYS A 243 -1.84 3.07 9.65
CA LYS A 243 -2.23 4.47 9.52
C LYS A 243 -3.59 4.73 10.17
N ALA A 244 -3.73 5.89 10.80
CA ALA A 244 -5.00 6.34 11.39
C ALA A 244 -6.17 6.27 10.38
N PRO A 245 -7.40 6.03 10.87
CA PRO A 245 -8.58 5.92 10.02
C PRO A 245 -8.74 7.12 9.06
N VAL A 246 -9.07 6.83 7.81
CA VAL A 246 -9.36 7.86 6.82
C VAL A 246 -10.83 8.19 6.87
N HIS A 247 -11.15 9.41 7.26
CA HIS A 247 -12.51 9.93 7.25
C HIS A 247 -12.92 10.35 5.84
N VAL A 248 -14.09 9.89 5.39
CA VAL A 248 -14.63 10.21 4.08
C VAL A 248 -16.15 10.30 4.09
N SER A 249 -16.68 11.21 3.28
CA SER A 249 -18.08 11.18 2.85
C SER A 249 -18.16 11.09 1.33
N MET A 250 -18.73 9.99 0.84
CA MET A 250 -19.02 9.82 -0.58
C MET A 250 -20.15 10.75 -1.06
N LYS A 251 -20.96 11.27 -0.13
CA LYS A 251 -22.03 12.23 -0.40
C LYS A 251 -21.50 13.64 -0.62
N LEU A 252 -20.49 14.05 0.16
CA LEU A 252 -19.86 15.37 0.05
C LEU A 252 -18.80 15.45 -1.07
N GLY A 253 -18.45 14.33 -1.70
CA GLY A 253 -17.51 14.29 -2.82
C GLY A 253 -16.03 14.32 -2.42
N ASP A 254 -15.69 14.17 -1.13
CA ASP A 254 -14.30 14.17 -0.60
C ASP A 254 -13.54 12.85 -0.88
N SER A 255 -13.77 12.26 -2.06
CA SER A 255 -13.29 10.93 -2.41
C SER A 255 -11.91 10.93 -3.06
N SER A 256 -11.46 12.06 -3.63
CA SER A 256 -10.25 12.14 -4.47
C SER A 256 -8.97 11.70 -3.76
N ASN A 257 -8.88 11.93 -2.44
CA ASN A 257 -7.69 11.60 -1.65
C ASN A 257 -7.69 10.13 -1.18
N VAL A 258 -8.84 9.47 -1.09
CA VAL A 258 -8.92 8.12 -0.51
C VAL A 258 -8.21 7.09 -1.38
N TYR A 259 -8.40 7.15 -2.70
CA TYR A 259 -7.78 6.22 -3.64
C TYR A 259 -6.25 6.38 -3.69
N ASN A 260 -5.76 7.61 -3.56
CA ASN A 260 -4.33 7.88 -3.46
C ASN A 260 -3.74 7.25 -2.20
N LYS A 261 -4.43 7.34 -1.06
CA LYS A 261 -4.01 6.68 0.19
C LYS A 261 -4.00 5.16 0.06
N ILE A 262 -4.99 4.57 -0.64
CA ILE A 262 -5.06 3.13 -0.90
C ILE A 262 -3.86 2.67 -1.75
N ILE A 263 -3.56 3.39 -2.84
CA ILE A 263 -2.42 3.04 -3.70
C ILE A 263 -1.10 3.22 -2.95
N ASN A 264 -0.93 4.30 -2.20
CA ASN A 264 0.27 4.53 -1.41
C ASN A 264 0.52 3.41 -0.39
N ALA A 265 -0.53 2.86 0.23
CA ALA A 265 -0.44 1.72 1.13
C ALA A 265 -0.07 0.41 0.40
N ALA A 266 -0.53 0.24 -0.84
CA ALA A 266 -0.17 -0.90 -1.69
C ALA A 266 1.27 -0.82 -2.21
N GLU A 267 1.76 0.39 -2.53
CA GLU A 267 3.14 0.65 -2.98
C GLU A 267 4.15 0.53 -1.83
N ASN A 268 3.76 0.93 -0.62
CA ASN A 268 4.58 0.90 0.57
C ASN A 268 4.03 -0.08 1.63
N PRO A 269 3.95 -1.39 1.32
CA PRO A 269 3.26 -2.35 2.18
C PRO A 269 3.88 -2.46 3.57
N HIS A 270 5.18 -2.18 3.71
CA HIS A 270 5.89 -2.24 4.97
C HIS A 270 5.41 -1.22 6.02
N LEU A 271 4.77 -0.13 5.61
CA LEU A 271 4.25 0.92 6.50
C LEU A 271 2.80 0.67 6.93
N SER A 272 2.12 -0.31 6.33
CA SER A 272 0.67 -0.51 6.53
C SER A 272 0.30 -1.97 6.81
N ILE A 273 1.27 -2.87 6.97
CA ILE A 273 0.99 -4.24 7.44
C ILE A 273 0.77 -4.19 8.96
N PRO A 274 -0.38 -4.69 9.46
CA PRO A 274 -0.63 -4.80 10.90
C PRO A 274 0.46 -5.59 11.62
N GLU A 275 0.96 -5.02 12.71
CA GLU A 275 1.89 -5.67 13.61
C GLU A 275 1.13 -6.53 14.61
N THR A 276 1.34 -7.84 14.55
CA THR A 276 0.85 -8.78 15.55
C THR A 276 1.88 -8.96 16.67
N GLU A 277 1.43 -9.41 17.84
CA GLU A 277 2.33 -9.75 18.95
C GLU A 277 3.39 -10.79 18.54
N ILE A 278 3.00 -11.79 17.73
CA ILE A 278 3.89 -12.82 17.19
C ILE A 278 4.97 -12.19 16.30
N SER A 279 4.57 -11.28 15.42
CA SER A 279 5.50 -10.54 14.55
C SER A 279 6.44 -9.65 15.37
N ARG A 280 5.93 -8.99 16.42
CA ARG A 280 6.71 -8.13 17.31
C ARG A 280 7.76 -8.92 18.10
N ARG A 281 7.39 -10.07 18.69
CA ARG A 281 8.33 -10.96 19.39
C ARG A 281 9.42 -11.49 18.46
N LYS A 282 9.07 -11.89 17.23
CA LYS A 282 10.06 -12.33 16.22
C LYS A 282 11.05 -11.22 15.85
N LYS A 283 10.57 -9.98 15.65
CA LYS A 283 11.44 -8.82 15.39
C LYS A 283 12.37 -8.55 16.57
N GLN A 284 11.84 -8.53 17.79
CA GLN A 284 12.62 -8.31 19.01
C GLN A 284 13.68 -9.39 19.22
N HIS A 285 13.30 -10.66 19.04
CA HIS A 285 14.23 -11.79 19.14
C HIS A 285 15.34 -11.69 18.09
N HIS A 286 15.01 -11.37 16.84
CA HIS A 286 16.01 -11.19 15.78
C HIS A 286 16.94 -9.99 16.07
N GLN A 287 16.39 -8.88 16.56
CA GLN A 287 17.18 -7.70 16.93
C GLN A 287 18.11 -7.99 18.10
N PHE A 288 17.65 -8.75 19.09
CA PHE A 288 18.45 -9.22 20.22
C PHE A 288 19.57 -10.17 19.78
N HIS A 289 19.29 -11.13 18.89
CA HIS A 289 20.33 -11.99 18.32
C HIS A 289 21.37 -11.20 17.53
N ARG A 290 20.93 -10.19 16.76
CA ARG A 290 21.83 -9.35 15.97
C ARG A 290 22.72 -8.48 16.87
N SER A 291 22.19 -7.90 17.95
CA SER A 291 23.00 -7.15 18.93
C SER A 291 23.98 -8.06 19.67
N LEU A 292 23.58 -9.29 20.03
CA LEU A 292 24.46 -10.28 20.63
C LEU A 292 25.64 -10.64 19.70
N ILE A 293 25.36 -10.87 18.41
CA ILE A 293 26.39 -11.16 17.41
C ILE A 293 27.36 -9.98 17.29
N PHE A 294 26.85 -8.74 17.20
CA PHE A 294 27.71 -7.55 17.14
C PHE A 294 28.58 -7.39 18.40
N ALA A 295 28.03 -7.68 19.59
CA ALA A 295 28.78 -7.64 20.83
C ALA A 295 29.90 -8.70 20.86
N LEU A 296 29.62 -9.94 20.44
CA LEU A 296 30.60 -11.02 20.39
C LEU A 296 31.72 -10.73 19.37
N VAL A 297 31.38 -10.25 18.18
CA VAL A 297 32.36 -9.84 17.17
C VAL A 297 33.22 -8.68 17.67
N GLY A 298 32.61 -7.67 18.32
CA GLY A 298 33.33 -6.56 18.93
C GLY A 298 34.31 -7.01 20.02
N ALA A 299 33.89 -7.93 20.89
CA ALA A 299 34.75 -8.49 21.93
C ALA A 299 35.93 -9.29 21.35
N ALA A 300 35.70 -10.12 20.34
CA ALA A 300 36.76 -10.89 19.67
C ALA A 300 37.81 -9.97 19.02
N MET A 301 37.37 -8.89 18.36
CA MET A 301 38.27 -7.90 17.76
C MET A 301 39.09 -7.14 18.81
N ALA A 302 38.51 -6.81 19.97
CA ALA A 302 39.24 -6.18 21.07
C ALA A 302 40.34 -7.10 21.65
N VAL A 303 40.05 -8.40 21.82
CA VAL A 303 41.03 -9.40 22.29
C VAL A 303 42.15 -9.60 21.26
N ALA A 304 41.80 -9.70 19.97
CA ALA A 304 42.78 -9.78 18.89
C ALA A 304 43.67 -8.52 18.83
N GLY A 305 43.08 -7.33 19.00
CA GLY A 305 43.81 -6.08 19.09
C GLY A 305 44.76 -6.03 20.28
N LEU A 306 44.30 -6.47 21.46
CA LEU A 306 45.12 -6.48 22.68
C LEU A 306 46.31 -7.46 22.57
N THR A 307 46.07 -8.65 22.03
CA THR A 307 47.12 -9.66 21.81
C THR A 307 48.13 -9.18 20.76
N ALA A 308 47.68 -8.59 19.65
CA ALA A 308 48.56 -7.98 18.65
C ALA A 308 49.40 -6.84 19.22
N CYS A 309 48.81 -5.97 20.04
CA CYS A 309 49.54 -4.91 20.74
C CYS A 309 50.61 -5.46 21.69
N ARG A 310 50.28 -6.51 22.46
CA ARG A 310 51.25 -7.17 23.37
C ARG A 310 52.42 -7.81 22.61
N VAL A 311 52.15 -8.51 21.51
CA VAL A 311 53.19 -9.10 20.65
C VAL A 311 54.08 -8.01 20.05
N ARG A 312 53.49 -6.88 19.61
CA ARG A 312 54.23 -5.75 19.03
C ARG A 312 55.12 -5.07 20.07
N ALA A 313 54.65 -4.92 21.31
CA ALA A 313 55.44 -4.41 22.42
C ALA A 313 56.60 -5.35 22.78
N ALA A 314 56.35 -6.67 22.85
CA ALA A 314 57.40 -7.67 23.09
C ALA A 314 58.48 -7.66 21.99
N LYS A 315 58.10 -7.53 20.72
CA LYS A 315 59.05 -7.41 19.59
C LYS A 315 59.89 -6.12 19.67
N LYS A 316 59.30 -4.99 20.08
CA LYS A 316 60.05 -3.75 20.29
C LYS A 316 61.07 -3.88 21.40
N ASN A 317 60.70 -4.46 22.53
CA ASN A 317 61.62 -4.61 23.66
C ASN A 317 62.78 -5.57 23.36
N ALA A 318 62.55 -6.59 22.52
CA ALA A 318 63.57 -7.55 22.09
C ALA A 318 64.52 -7.03 20.99
N THR A 319 64.23 -5.88 20.37
CA THR A 319 65.10 -5.26 19.35
C THR A 319 65.95 -4.11 19.91
N THR A 320 65.72 -3.72 21.15
CA THR A 320 66.45 -2.68 21.89
C THR A 320 67.36 -3.22 23.00
N ALA A 321 67.48 -4.55 23.13
CA ALA A 321 68.40 -5.24 24.03
C ALA A 321 69.48 -5.94 23.19
#